data_AF-A0A140C6P0-F1
#
_entry.id   AF-A0A140C6P0-F1
#
_cell.length_a   1.000
_cell.length_b   1.000
_cell.length_c   1.000
_cell.angle_alpha   90.00
_cell.angle_beta   90.00
_cell.angle_gamma   90.00
#
_symmetry.space_group_name_H-M   'P 1'
#
loop_
_entity.id
_entity.type
_entity.pdbx_description
1 polymer ?
#
loop_
_entity_poly.entity_id
_entity_poly.type
_entity_poly.pdbx_seq_one_letter_code
_entity_poly.pdbx_strand_id
1 'polypeptide(L)'
;MKMFKDAGFNAIRVPVTWYPHMEAKFKFTSNDNSNWYPSRDDIGTKVNAAWMRRVKQVVDYVIDAGMYCILNVHHDTGASNTAWLVASEADYEKQHERYEALWKQIAETFRDYDEHLLFESYNEMLDTEDSWCFASFAAQGNYNATIARSAYNGINSYAQTFVNTVRATGGNNAQRNLVVNTYGACDGNGNWNSHLQDPLKEMKLPDDEVLNHLIFEVHSYPDIKNLSSAKSTLNTTLSNLKKNLAGKGAPIIFGEWG
;
A
#
# COMPACT_ATOMS: atom_id res chain seq x y z
N MET A 1 3.28 18.60 -13.87
CA MET A 1 3.98 18.78 -12.58
C MET A 1 4.23 20.24 -12.23
N LYS A 2 4.68 21.10 -13.16
CA LYS A 2 4.88 22.54 -12.90
C LYS A 2 3.71 23.23 -12.17
N MET A 3 2.46 23.03 -12.63
CA MET A 3 1.27 23.61 -11.99
C MET A 3 1.16 23.26 -10.49
N PHE A 4 1.41 21.99 -10.11
CA PHE A 4 1.37 21.57 -8.71
C PHE A 4 2.50 22.23 -7.90
N LYS A 5 3.71 22.26 -8.45
CA LYS A 5 4.85 22.92 -7.79
C LYS A 5 4.61 24.42 -7.58
N ASP A 6 4.11 25.11 -8.60
CA ASP A 6 3.79 26.55 -8.54
C ASP A 6 2.67 26.83 -7.52
N ALA A 7 1.74 25.90 -7.31
CA ALA A 7 0.69 25.98 -6.31
C ALA A 7 1.17 25.66 -4.87
N GLY A 8 2.44 25.29 -4.69
CA GLY A 8 3.05 25.03 -3.38
C GLY A 8 3.08 23.56 -2.95
N PHE A 9 2.66 22.62 -3.81
CA PHE A 9 2.84 21.19 -3.53
C PHE A 9 4.33 20.81 -3.65
N ASN A 10 4.80 20.00 -2.70
CA ASN A 10 6.19 19.52 -2.66
C ASN A 10 6.31 18.00 -2.81
N ALA A 11 5.20 17.28 -2.88
CA ALA A 11 5.16 15.83 -3.05
C ALA A 11 3.96 15.44 -3.94
N ILE A 12 4.13 14.39 -4.75
CA ILE A 12 3.07 13.77 -5.54
C ILE A 12 3.12 12.26 -5.30
N ARG A 13 1.99 11.66 -4.91
CA ARG A 13 1.81 10.21 -4.90
C ARG A 13 1.33 9.76 -6.28
N VAL A 14 2.01 8.77 -6.85
CA VAL A 14 1.74 8.20 -8.18
C VAL A 14 1.25 6.76 -7.97
N PRO A 15 -0.06 6.57 -7.75
CA PRO A 15 -0.62 5.23 -7.56
C PRO A 15 -0.54 4.43 -8.87
N VAL A 16 -0.05 3.19 -8.80
CA VAL A 16 0.10 2.32 -9.97
C VAL A 16 -0.46 0.94 -9.71
N THR A 17 -1.39 0.52 -10.56
CA THR A 17 -1.88 -0.86 -10.62
C THR A 17 -1.07 -1.64 -11.65
N TRP A 18 -0.53 -2.79 -11.26
CA TRP A 18 0.45 -3.53 -12.04
C TRP A 18 -0.13 -4.76 -12.74
N TYR A 19 -1.06 -5.49 -12.11
CA TYR A 19 -1.58 -6.76 -12.64
C TYR A 19 -2.05 -6.74 -14.11
N PRO A 20 -2.70 -5.67 -14.66
CA PRO A 20 -3.11 -5.66 -16.06
C PRO A 20 -1.92 -5.59 -17.03
N HIS A 21 -0.78 -5.18 -16.51
CA HIS A 21 0.47 -4.93 -17.21
C HIS A 21 1.57 -5.91 -16.82
N MET A 22 1.24 -6.95 -16.06
CA MET A 22 2.13 -8.08 -15.83
C MET A 22 1.86 -9.14 -16.90
N GLU A 23 2.81 -10.07 -17.10
CA GLU A 23 2.54 -11.30 -17.84
C GLU A 23 1.27 -11.89 -17.28
N ALA A 24 0.24 -12.10 -18.10
CA ALA A 24 -1.02 -12.63 -17.64
C ALA A 24 -1.59 -13.58 -18.68
N LYS A 25 -2.20 -14.66 -18.22
CA LYS A 25 -2.93 -15.61 -19.06
C LYS A 25 -4.42 -15.30 -18.94
N PHE A 26 -4.82 -14.14 -19.42
CA PHE A 26 -6.22 -13.72 -19.37
C PHE A 26 -7.12 -14.74 -20.08
N LYS A 27 -8.12 -15.26 -19.36
CA LYS A 27 -9.19 -16.07 -19.95
C LYS A 27 -10.27 -15.15 -20.51
N PHE A 28 -10.30 -15.02 -21.82
CA PHE A 28 -11.40 -14.36 -22.51
C PHE A 28 -12.65 -15.24 -22.44
N THR A 29 -13.78 -14.64 -22.08
CA THR A 29 -15.10 -15.31 -22.05
C THR A 29 -15.83 -15.22 -23.39
N SER A 30 -15.24 -14.50 -24.35
CA SER A 30 -15.76 -14.25 -25.68
C SER A 30 -14.73 -14.66 -26.74
N ASN A 31 -15.21 -15.19 -27.86
CA ASN A 31 -14.36 -15.68 -28.95
C ASN A 31 -13.67 -14.54 -29.75
N ASP A 32 -14.10 -13.30 -29.56
CA ASP A 32 -13.54 -12.09 -30.17
C ASP A 32 -12.60 -11.33 -29.22
N ASN A 33 -12.32 -11.91 -28.04
CA ASN A 33 -11.54 -11.31 -26.97
C ASN A 33 -12.08 -9.96 -26.45
N SER A 34 -13.35 -9.63 -26.70
CA SER A 34 -13.98 -8.38 -26.24
C SER A 34 -14.29 -8.36 -24.76
N ASN A 35 -14.40 -9.55 -24.16
CA ASN A 35 -14.84 -9.76 -22.80
C ASN A 35 -13.85 -10.69 -22.08
N TRP A 36 -13.25 -10.19 -20.99
CA TRP A 36 -12.29 -10.89 -20.17
C TRP A 36 -12.86 -11.14 -18.78
N TYR A 37 -12.60 -12.32 -18.20
CA TYR A 37 -12.90 -12.58 -16.80
C TYR A 37 -11.66 -12.35 -15.94
N PRO A 38 -11.66 -11.32 -15.08
CA PRO A 38 -10.57 -11.17 -14.14
C PRO A 38 -10.59 -12.28 -13.10
N SER A 39 -9.58 -13.15 -13.18
CA SER A 39 -9.19 -14.01 -12.06
C SER A 39 -7.83 -13.54 -11.57
N ARG A 40 -7.67 -13.46 -10.25
CA ARG A 40 -6.39 -13.21 -9.57
C ARG A 40 -5.34 -14.32 -9.75
N ASP A 41 -5.74 -15.47 -10.29
CA ASP A 41 -4.86 -16.65 -10.39
C ASP A 41 -3.95 -16.65 -11.64
N ASP A 42 -4.38 -16.04 -12.74
CA ASP A 42 -3.69 -16.12 -14.03
C ASP A 42 -2.71 -14.94 -14.28
N ILE A 43 -2.06 -14.44 -13.23
CA ILE A 43 -1.04 -13.36 -13.30
C ILE A 43 0.36 -13.99 -13.10
N GLY A 44 1.25 -13.76 -14.04
CA GLY A 44 2.68 -14.10 -13.99
C GLY A 44 3.50 -13.08 -13.20
N THR A 45 4.82 -13.11 -13.35
CA THR A 45 5.73 -12.29 -12.50
C THR A 45 6.34 -11.11 -13.24
N LYS A 46 6.32 -11.09 -14.57
CA LYS A 46 7.08 -10.12 -15.37
C LYS A 46 6.26 -8.88 -15.74
N VAL A 47 6.77 -7.69 -15.46
CA VAL A 47 6.11 -6.43 -15.87
C VAL A 47 6.36 -6.14 -17.35
N ASN A 48 5.33 -5.70 -18.06
CA ASN A 48 5.42 -5.23 -19.43
C ASN A 48 6.40 -4.05 -19.52
N ALA A 49 7.43 -4.18 -20.36
CA ALA A 49 8.48 -3.18 -20.45
C ALA A 49 8.00 -1.80 -20.91
N ALA A 50 6.94 -1.73 -21.73
CA ALA A 50 6.35 -0.44 -22.13
C ALA A 50 5.62 0.23 -20.98
N TRP A 51 4.94 -0.56 -20.13
CA TRP A 51 4.32 -0.05 -18.91
C TRP A 51 5.35 0.49 -17.93
N MET A 52 6.40 -0.28 -17.61
CA MET A 52 7.47 0.16 -16.72
C MET A 52 8.13 1.46 -17.21
N ARG A 53 8.41 1.58 -18.52
CA ARG A 53 8.92 2.83 -19.11
C ARG A 53 7.94 3.99 -18.95
N ARG A 54 6.65 3.75 -19.09
CA ARG A 54 5.63 4.81 -18.96
C ARG A 54 5.52 5.28 -17.51
N VAL A 55 5.52 4.36 -16.55
CA VAL A 55 5.57 4.70 -15.11
C VAL A 55 6.82 5.51 -14.81
N LYS A 56 8.00 5.06 -15.28
CA LYS A 56 9.25 5.80 -15.12
C LYS A 56 9.17 7.23 -15.65
N GLN A 57 8.59 7.41 -16.84
CA GLN A 57 8.41 8.75 -17.41
C GLN A 57 7.53 9.66 -16.54
N VAL A 58 6.50 9.13 -15.88
CA VAL A 58 5.66 9.92 -14.97
C VAL A 58 6.40 10.27 -13.68
N VAL A 59 7.17 9.32 -13.14
CA VAL A 59 8.07 9.57 -11.99
C VAL A 59 9.10 10.65 -12.36
N ASP A 60 9.72 10.57 -13.53
CA ASP A 60 10.65 11.59 -14.05
C ASP A 60 10.00 12.98 -14.02
N TYR A 61 8.74 13.11 -14.43
CA TYR A 61 8.05 14.42 -14.38
C TYR A 61 7.92 15.00 -12.97
N VAL A 62 7.78 14.17 -11.94
CA VAL A 62 7.69 14.62 -10.54
C VAL A 62 9.08 15.02 -10.04
N ILE A 63 10.08 14.16 -10.28
CA ILE A 63 11.46 14.36 -9.83
C ILE A 63 12.10 15.57 -10.53
N ASP A 64 11.92 15.72 -11.85
CA ASP A 64 12.41 16.87 -12.63
C ASP A 64 11.78 18.21 -12.17
N ALA A 65 10.62 18.15 -11.51
CA ALA A 65 9.96 19.31 -10.92
C ALA A 65 10.46 19.63 -9.49
N GLY A 66 11.43 18.87 -8.96
CA GLY A 66 11.97 19.04 -7.61
C GLY A 66 10.94 18.77 -6.51
N MET A 67 10.15 17.71 -6.69
CA MET A 67 9.16 17.24 -5.71
C MET A 67 9.46 15.81 -5.29
N TYR A 68 9.03 15.43 -4.09
CA TYR A 68 8.99 14.04 -3.67
C TYR A 68 7.97 13.26 -4.51
N CYS A 69 8.29 12.01 -4.81
CA CYS A 69 7.42 11.08 -5.54
C CYS A 69 7.23 9.82 -4.69
N ILE A 70 5.98 9.42 -4.44
CA ILE A 70 5.67 8.12 -3.80
C ILE A 70 5.09 7.21 -4.88
N LEU A 71 5.76 6.09 -5.17
CA LEU A 71 5.32 5.08 -6.12
C LEU A 71 4.91 3.81 -5.39
N ASN A 72 3.77 3.21 -5.75
CA ASN A 72 3.21 2.10 -5.00
C ASN A 72 2.73 0.92 -5.87
N VAL A 73 2.12 -0.05 -5.19
CA VAL A 73 1.30 -1.14 -5.75
C VAL A 73 -0.15 -0.94 -5.31
N HIS A 74 -1.02 -0.53 -6.25
CA HIS A 74 -2.31 0.10 -5.93
C HIS A 74 -3.50 -0.87 -5.96
N HIS A 75 -4.25 -1.01 -7.06
CA HIS A 75 -5.41 -1.92 -7.16
C HIS A 75 -5.04 -3.39 -7.43
N ASP A 76 -3.77 -3.74 -7.25
CA ASP A 76 -3.37 -5.11 -6.96
C ASP A 76 -3.91 -5.57 -5.58
N THR A 77 -4.31 -4.60 -4.75
CA THR A 77 -5.05 -4.72 -3.48
C THR A 77 -6.51 -4.24 -3.61
N GLY A 78 -7.29 -4.33 -2.53
CA GLY A 78 -8.64 -3.76 -2.40
C GLY A 78 -9.77 -4.76 -2.58
N ALA A 79 -11.02 -4.27 -2.45
CA ALA A 79 -12.24 -5.06 -2.59
C ALA A 79 -12.61 -5.31 -4.07
N SER A 80 -11.77 -6.07 -4.78
CA SER A 80 -11.97 -6.41 -6.19
C SER A 80 -11.64 -7.88 -6.44
N ASN A 81 -12.38 -8.52 -7.34
CA ASN A 81 -12.05 -9.85 -7.84
C ASN A 81 -10.69 -9.91 -8.58
N THR A 82 -10.15 -8.76 -8.97
CA THR A 82 -8.82 -8.61 -9.58
C THR A 82 -7.69 -8.47 -8.56
N ALA A 83 -8.01 -8.11 -7.31
CA ALA A 83 -7.01 -7.94 -6.27
C ALA A 83 -6.42 -9.30 -5.90
N TRP A 84 -5.11 -9.43 -6.13
CA TRP A 84 -4.36 -10.67 -5.88
C TRP A 84 -3.53 -10.59 -4.60
N LEU A 85 -3.27 -9.39 -4.09
CA LEU A 85 -2.70 -9.16 -2.78
C LEU A 85 -3.83 -9.08 -1.74
N VAL A 86 -3.94 -10.13 -0.93
CA VAL A 86 -4.96 -10.29 0.12
C VAL A 86 -4.26 -10.45 1.46
N ALA A 87 -4.76 -9.75 2.48
CA ALA A 87 -4.25 -9.83 3.84
C ALA A 87 -4.69 -11.15 4.46
N SER A 88 -3.83 -12.16 4.33
CA SER A 88 -4.04 -13.53 4.83
C SER A 88 -2.69 -14.25 4.77
N GLU A 89 -2.36 -15.03 5.80
CA GLU A 89 -1.16 -15.88 5.77
C GLU A 89 -1.22 -16.86 4.58
N ALA A 90 -2.39 -17.44 4.32
CA ALA A 90 -2.56 -18.42 3.25
C ALA A 90 -2.43 -17.81 1.83
N ASP A 91 -2.83 -16.55 1.65
CA ASP A 91 -2.63 -15.86 0.37
C ASP A 91 -1.21 -15.32 0.24
N TYR A 92 -0.60 -14.85 1.33
CA TYR A 92 0.83 -14.54 1.37
C TYR A 92 1.69 -15.72 0.90
N GLU A 93 1.47 -16.92 1.44
CA GLU A 93 2.23 -18.11 1.03
C GLU A 93 2.11 -18.40 -0.48
N LYS A 94 0.97 -18.11 -1.09
CA LYS A 94 0.75 -18.34 -2.54
C LYS A 94 1.35 -17.24 -3.43
N GLN A 95 1.42 -16.00 -2.92
CA GLN A 95 1.62 -14.82 -3.76
C GLN A 95 2.94 -14.10 -3.50
N HIS A 96 3.65 -14.40 -2.40
CA HIS A 96 4.86 -13.68 -2.00
C HIS A 96 5.96 -13.70 -3.07
N GLU A 97 6.17 -14.81 -3.79
CA GLU A 97 7.16 -14.86 -4.88
C GLU A 97 6.82 -13.90 -6.02
N ARG A 98 5.53 -13.75 -6.35
CA ARG A 98 5.06 -12.80 -7.36
C ARG A 98 5.26 -11.36 -6.88
N TYR A 99 4.97 -11.11 -5.61
CA TYR A 99 5.16 -9.81 -4.97
C TYR A 99 6.63 -9.39 -4.90
N GLU A 100 7.52 -10.30 -4.51
CA GLU A 100 8.97 -10.10 -4.55
C GLU A 100 9.44 -9.82 -5.98
N ALA A 101 9.00 -10.60 -6.97
CA ALA A 101 9.39 -10.39 -8.36
C ALA A 101 8.93 -9.02 -8.90
N LEU A 102 7.72 -8.58 -8.53
CA LEU A 102 7.21 -7.25 -8.88
C LEU A 102 8.08 -6.15 -8.27
N TRP A 103 8.30 -6.20 -6.95
CA TRP A 103 9.09 -5.19 -6.26
C TRP A 103 10.55 -5.16 -6.68
N LYS A 104 11.14 -6.31 -6.98
CA LYS A 104 12.50 -6.37 -7.52
C LYS A 104 12.62 -5.64 -8.85
N GLN A 105 11.68 -5.83 -9.77
CA GLN A 105 11.68 -5.14 -11.07
C GLN A 105 11.49 -3.62 -10.92
N ILE A 106 10.59 -3.19 -10.02
CA ILE A 106 10.39 -1.78 -9.69
C ILE A 106 11.69 -1.22 -9.10
N ALA A 107 12.20 -1.83 -8.04
CA ALA A 107 13.40 -1.38 -7.34
C ALA A 107 14.62 -1.30 -8.28
N GLU A 108 14.87 -2.31 -9.11
CA GLU A 108 15.96 -2.28 -10.10
C GLU A 108 15.79 -1.16 -11.14
N THR A 109 14.57 -0.91 -11.62
CA THR A 109 14.29 0.16 -12.60
C THR A 109 14.59 1.55 -12.03
N PHE A 110 14.27 1.74 -10.76
CA PHE A 110 14.33 3.03 -10.07
C PHE A 110 15.54 3.15 -9.12
N ARG A 111 16.49 2.20 -9.20
CA ARG A 111 17.59 2.06 -8.23
C ARG A 111 18.42 3.32 -8.05
N ASP A 112 18.69 4.03 -9.14
CA ASP A 112 19.65 5.12 -9.17
C ASP A 112 19.01 6.50 -8.90
N TYR A 113 17.69 6.56 -8.61
CA TYR A 113 17.01 7.79 -8.16
C TYR A 113 17.44 8.14 -6.74
N ASP A 114 17.48 9.43 -6.42
CA ASP A 114 17.82 9.94 -5.10
C ASP A 114 16.68 9.75 -4.07
N GLU A 115 16.82 10.36 -2.89
CA GLU A 115 15.89 10.25 -1.77
C GLU A 115 14.51 10.88 -2.01
N HIS A 116 14.32 11.66 -3.09
CA HIS A 116 13.02 12.22 -3.42
C HIS A 116 12.03 11.14 -3.88
N LEU A 117 12.50 10.01 -4.40
CA LEU A 117 11.65 8.88 -4.76
C LEU A 117 11.52 7.90 -3.58
N LEU A 118 10.29 7.71 -3.13
CA LEU A 118 9.88 6.76 -2.11
C LEU A 118 9.08 5.62 -2.74
N PHE A 119 9.18 4.45 -2.14
CA PHE A 119 8.34 3.29 -2.50
C PHE A 119 7.36 2.99 -1.38
N GLU A 120 6.10 2.74 -1.73
CA GLU A 120 5.03 2.36 -0.83
C GLU A 120 4.59 0.92 -1.12
N SER A 121 4.68 0.04 -0.12
CA SER A 121 4.60 -1.41 -0.25
C SER A 121 3.36 -1.92 -0.99
N TYR A 122 2.20 -1.38 -0.63
CA TYR A 122 0.87 -1.77 -1.10
C TYR A 122 -0.15 -0.73 -0.60
N ASN A 123 -1.26 -0.56 -1.30
CA ASN A 123 -2.28 0.45 -1.00
C ASN A 123 -3.24 0.07 0.15
N GLU A 124 -4.31 -0.66 -0.17
CA GLU A 124 -5.45 -0.94 0.72
C GLU A 124 -5.71 -2.44 0.74
N MET A 125 -4.82 -3.19 1.38
CA MET A 125 -4.93 -4.64 1.46
C MET A 125 -6.02 -5.05 2.47
N LEU A 126 -7.01 -5.81 1.98
CA LEU A 126 -8.13 -6.33 2.77
C LEU A 126 -7.99 -7.83 2.97
N ASP A 127 -8.70 -8.37 3.95
CA ASP A 127 -8.75 -9.81 4.22
C ASP A 127 -9.62 -10.58 3.21
N THR A 128 -9.76 -11.87 3.45
CA THR A 128 -10.53 -12.78 2.58
C THR A 128 -12.03 -12.50 2.56
N GLU A 129 -12.53 -11.61 3.41
CA GLU A 129 -13.94 -11.20 3.49
C GLU A 129 -14.16 -9.79 2.93
N ASP A 130 -13.14 -9.18 2.30
CA ASP A 130 -13.15 -7.79 1.83
C ASP A 130 -13.50 -6.78 2.95
N SER A 131 -13.03 -7.04 4.17
CA SER A 131 -13.40 -6.26 5.36
C SER A 131 -12.75 -4.87 5.39
N TRP A 132 -13.54 -3.81 5.37
CA TRP A 132 -13.10 -2.44 5.70
C TRP A 132 -13.06 -2.20 7.22
N CYS A 133 -12.51 -1.05 7.63
CA CYS A 133 -12.37 -0.58 9.02
C CYS A 133 -11.35 -1.35 9.87
N PHE A 134 -11.45 -2.68 9.93
CA PHE A 134 -10.50 -3.56 10.60
C PHE A 134 -10.66 -5.00 10.08
N ALA A 135 -9.63 -5.82 10.27
CA ALA A 135 -9.66 -7.20 9.79
C ALA A 135 -10.79 -8.01 10.45
N SER A 136 -11.51 -8.77 9.64
CA SER A 136 -12.69 -9.60 9.89
C SER A 136 -13.99 -8.86 10.17
N PHE A 137 -14.06 -7.55 9.92
CA PHE A 137 -15.29 -6.78 10.12
C PHE A 137 -16.47 -7.32 9.31
N ALA A 138 -16.23 -7.78 8.08
CA ALA A 138 -17.27 -8.34 7.21
C ALA A 138 -17.58 -9.82 7.50
N ALA A 139 -16.81 -10.47 8.39
CA ALA A 139 -17.06 -11.85 8.79
C ALA A 139 -18.39 -11.98 9.55
N GLN A 140 -18.98 -13.17 9.53
CA GLN A 140 -20.20 -13.47 10.28
C GLN A 140 -20.04 -13.12 11.77
N GLY A 141 -20.96 -12.30 12.29
CA GLY A 141 -20.91 -11.81 13.67
C GLY A 141 -20.06 -10.55 13.87
N ASN A 142 -19.64 -9.89 12.77
CA ASN A 142 -18.87 -8.65 12.75
C ASN A 142 -17.46 -8.74 13.37
N TYR A 143 -16.97 -9.96 13.61
CA TYR A 143 -15.58 -10.25 14.00
C TYR A 143 -15.29 -11.75 13.97
N ASN A 144 -14.13 -12.13 13.43
CA ASN A 144 -13.56 -13.46 13.53
C ASN A 144 -12.07 -13.38 13.86
N ALA A 145 -11.71 -13.78 15.08
CA ALA A 145 -10.34 -13.68 15.59
C ALA A 145 -9.29 -14.48 14.81
N THR A 146 -9.69 -15.53 14.09
CA THR A 146 -8.78 -16.32 13.25
C THR A 146 -8.49 -15.58 11.95
N ILE A 147 -9.53 -15.04 11.29
CA ILE A 147 -9.37 -14.22 10.07
C ILE A 147 -8.57 -12.96 10.39
N ALA A 148 -8.92 -12.25 11.48
CA ALA A 148 -8.21 -11.04 11.89
C ALA A 148 -6.72 -11.28 12.11
N ARG A 149 -6.36 -12.33 12.87
CA ARG A 149 -4.95 -12.68 13.13
C ARG A 149 -4.20 -13.03 11.84
N SER A 150 -4.80 -13.84 10.98
CA SER A 150 -4.21 -14.21 9.69
C SER A 150 -3.99 -12.98 8.80
N ALA A 151 -4.94 -12.04 8.80
CA ALA A 151 -4.82 -10.81 8.03
C ALA A 151 -3.68 -9.92 8.49
N TYR A 152 -3.58 -9.67 9.80
CA TYR A 152 -2.48 -8.86 10.34
C TYR A 152 -1.12 -9.54 10.19
N ASN A 153 -1.04 -10.88 10.32
CA ASN A 153 0.19 -11.61 10.03
C ASN A 153 0.57 -11.49 8.55
N GLY A 154 -0.37 -11.75 7.64
CA GLY A 154 -0.14 -11.65 6.20
C GLY A 154 0.34 -10.27 5.77
N ILE A 155 -0.29 -9.20 6.27
CA ILE A 155 0.10 -7.83 5.93
C ILE A 155 1.53 -7.51 6.40
N ASN A 156 1.89 -7.93 7.62
CA ASN A 156 3.23 -7.73 8.17
C ASN A 156 4.28 -8.54 7.39
N SER A 157 3.93 -9.74 6.91
CA SER A 157 4.81 -10.55 6.05
C SER A 157 5.04 -9.89 4.69
N TYR A 158 4.01 -9.30 4.05
CA TYR A 158 4.19 -8.52 2.83
C TYR A 158 5.08 -7.29 3.06
N ALA A 159 4.87 -6.55 4.15
CA ALA A 159 5.71 -5.39 4.49
C ALA A 159 7.19 -5.78 4.67
N GLN A 160 7.47 -6.89 5.35
CA GLN A 160 8.84 -7.39 5.52
C GLN A 160 9.46 -7.83 4.19
N THR A 161 8.72 -8.58 3.39
CA THR A 161 9.19 -9.02 2.05
C THR A 161 9.50 -7.84 1.15
N PHE A 162 8.66 -6.79 1.18
CA PHE A 162 8.92 -5.56 0.46
C PHE A 162 10.24 -4.89 0.86
N VAL A 163 10.46 -4.66 2.16
CA VAL A 163 11.69 -4.03 2.65
C VAL A 163 12.91 -4.87 2.25
N ASN A 164 12.89 -6.18 2.52
CA ASN A 164 13.98 -7.08 2.16
C ASN A 164 14.28 -7.05 0.65
N THR A 165 13.23 -7.12 -0.17
CA THR A 165 13.35 -7.13 -1.64
C THR A 165 13.99 -5.84 -2.14
N VAL A 166 13.52 -4.68 -1.69
CA VAL A 166 14.05 -3.39 -2.13
C VAL A 166 15.50 -3.24 -1.70
N ARG A 167 15.82 -3.50 -0.42
CA ARG A 167 17.19 -3.38 0.11
C ARG A 167 18.18 -4.27 -0.65
N ALA A 168 17.78 -5.51 -0.94
CA ALA A 168 18.61 -6.48 -1.67
C ALA A 168 19.02 -6.03 -3.08
N THR A 169 18.36 -5.04 -3.68
CA THR A 169 18.74 -4.49 -5.00
C THR A 169 19.92 -3.51 -4.96
N GLY A 170 20.36 -3.08 -3.77
CA GLY A 170 21.53 -2.23 -3.56
C GLY A 170 21.41 -0.84 -4.19
N GLY A 171 22.55 -0.16 -4.39
CA GLY A 171 22.58 1.23 -4.87
C GLY A 171 21.85 2.17 -3.90
N ASN A 172 21.10 3.15 -4.40
CA ASN A 172 20.35 4.06 -3.51
C ASN A 172 19.17 3.36 -2.82
N ASN A 173 18.71 2.20 -3.32
CA ASN A 173 17.66 1.43 -2.65
C ASN A 173 18.09 0.88 -1.29
N ALA A 174 19.41 0.75 -1.05
CA ALA A 174 19.92 0.41 0.27
C ALA A 174 19.52 1.44 1.33
N GLN A 175 19.34 2.73 0.97
CA GLN A 175 18.95 3.81 1.88
C GLN A 175 17.66 4.54 1.47
N ARG A 176 16.91 4.02 0.51
CA ARG A 176 15.66 4.66 0.07
C ARG A 176 14.65 4.67 1.21
N ASN A 177 13.94 5.77 1.39
CA ASN A 177 12.81 5.83 2.32
C ASN A 177 11.67 4.95 1.79
N LEU A 178 11.20 4.02 2.62
CA LEU A 178 10.15 3.08 2.28
C LEU A 178 8.91 3.33 3.13
N VAL A 179 7.75 3.16 2.54
CA VAL A 179 6.44 3.41 3.14
C VAL A 179 5.69 2.09 3.25
N VAL A 180 5.08 1.82 4.42
CA VAL A 180 4.27 0.62 4.66
C VAL A 180 2.91 1.01 5.24
N ASN A 181 1.85 0.43 4.67
CA ASN A 181 0.48 0.82 4.97
C ASN A 181 -0.12 -0.08 6.05
N THR A 182 -1.01 0.48 6.87
CA THR A 182 -1.85 -0.31 7.79
C THR A 182 -2.85 -1.17 7.01
N TYR A 183 -3.49 -2.12 7.70
CA TYR A 183 -4.60 -2.89 7.12
C TYR A 183 -5.67 -1.98 6.51
N GLY A 184 -6.00 -2.20 5.23
CA GLY A 184 -6.92 -1.36 4.46
C GLY A 184 -6.57 0.12 4.45
N ALA A 185 -5.30 0.49 4.67
CA ALA A 185 -4.85 1.85 4.98
C ALA A 185 -5.69 2.55 6.08
N CYS A 186 -6.32 1.81 6.98
CA CYS A 186 -7.22 2.37 7.99
C CYS A 186 -6.45 3.22 9.02
N ASP A 187 -6.97 4.42 9.29
CA ASP A 187 -6.43 5.38 10.28
C ASP A 187 -6.90 5.11 11.72
N GLY A 188 -7.77 4.12 11.89
CA GLY A 188 -8.38 3.73 13.15
C GLY A 188 -9.31 4.77 13.76
N ASN A 189 -9.86 5.69 12.97
CA ASN A 189 -10.81 6.68 13.46
C ASN A 189 -12.10 6.03 14.03
N GLY A 190 -12.66 6.65 15.08
CA GLY A 190 -13.93 6.27 15.69
C GLY A 190 -13.81 5.49 17.01
N ASN A 191 -14.96 5.27 17.65
CA ASN A 191 -15.09 4.57 18.93
C ASN A 191 -16.30 3.62 18.98
N TRP A 192 -16.92 3.36 17.83
CA TRP A 192 -18.14 2.55 17.72
C TRP A 192 -17.87 1.04 17.75
N ASN A 193 -16.61 0.63 17.62
CA ASN A 193 -16.17 -0.76 17.78
C ASN A 193 -14.79 -0.79 18.45
N SER A 194 -14.56 -1.77 19.34
CA SER A 194 -13.31 -1.93 20.08
C SER A 194 -12.10 -2.27 19.19
N HIS A 195 -12.34 -2.79 17.99
CA HIS A 195 -11.33 -3.24 17.03
C HIS A 195 -10.85 -2.15 16.06
N LEU A 196 -11.43 -0.93 16.09
CA LEU A 196 -11.03 0.16 15.19
C LEU A 196 -9.55 0.53 15.29
N GLN A 197 -8.93 0.32 16.45
CA GLN A 197 -7.52 0.61 16.66
C GLN A 197 -6.60 -0.53 16.26
N ASP A 198 -7.13 -1.71 15.91
CA ASP A 198 -6.34 -2.90 15.66
C ASP A 198 -5.45 -2.78 14.42
N PRO A 199 -5.88 -2.17 13.29
CA PRO A 199 -4.98 -1.88 12.17
C PRO A 199 -3.72 -1.10 12.57
N LEU A 200 -3.84 -0.19 13.55
CA LEU A 200 -2.70 0.58 14.05
C LEU A 200 -1.85 -0.25 15.02
N LYS A 201 -2.48 -0.97 15.95
CA LYS A 201 -1.81 -1.75 17.00
C LYS A 201 -1.07 -2.95 16.43
N GLU A 202 -1.65 -3.62 15.46
CA GLU A 202 -1.14 -4.87 14.87
C GLU A 202 -0.13 -4.63 13.74
N MET A 203 -0.12 -3.44 13.13
CA MET A 203 0.89 -3.07 12.12
C MET A 203 2.28 -3.00 12.75
N LYS A 204 3.22 -3.82 12.30
CA LYS A 204 4.60 -3.80 12.80
C LYS A 204 5.46 -2.92 11.90
N LEU A 205 6.44 -2.25 12.49
CA LEU A 205 7.53 -1.69 11.69
C LEU A 205 8.38 -2.88 11.22
N PRO A 206 8.61 -3.07 9.91
CA PRO A 206 9.53 -4.11 9.44
C PRO A 206 10.91 -3.98 10.07
N ASP A 207 11.58 -5.12 10.23
CA ASP A 207 13.00 -5.13 10.52
C ASP A 207 13.74 -4.61 9.29
N ASP A 208 14.64 -3.64 9.49
CA ASP A 208 15.43 -3.02 8.43
C ASP A 208 16.88 -2.91 8.90
N GLU A 209 17.82 -3.13 7.98
CA GLU A 209 19.25 -2.95 8.23
C GLU A 209 19.63 -1.46 8.28
N VAL A 210 18.75 -0.57 7.81
CA VAL A 210 18.98 0.87 7.80
C VAL A 210 18.02 1.60 8.74
N LEU A 211 18.59 2.34 9.69
CA LEU A 211 17.85 3.06 10.71
C LEU A 211 17.15 4.30 10.12
N ASN A 212 15.90 4.53 10.53
CA ASN A 212 15.13 5.75 10.24
C ASN A 212 14.78 5.98 8.75
N HIS A 213 14.68 4.91 7.95
CA HIS A 213 14.25 4.97 6.55
C HIS A 213 12.92 4.27 6.26
N LEU A 214 12.12 4.04 7.31
CA LEU A 214 10.78 3.49 7.22
C LEU A 214 9.74 4.51 7.66
N ILE A 215 8.59 4.51 7.00
CA ILE A 215 7.47 5.43 7.21
C ILE A 215 6.18 4.60 7.22
N PHE A 216 5.26 4.91 8.13
CA PHE A 216 3.91 4.35 8.06
C PHE A 216 3.00 5.20 7.18
N GLU A 217 2.01 4.59 6.55
CA GLU A 217 0.96 5.31 5.82
C GLU A 217 -0.44 4.85 6.21
N VAL A 218 -1.36 5.82 6.26
CA VAL A 218 -2.80 5.64 6.46
C VAL A 218 -3.58 6.54 5.52
N HIS A 219 -4.84 6.23 5.27
CA HIS A 219 -5.81 7.05 4.54
C HIS A 219 -6.89 7.56 5.48
N SER A 220 -7.46 8.74 5.20
CA SER A 220 -8.50 9.33 6.06
C SER A 220 -9.56 10.09 5.26
N TYR A 221 -10.78 9.57 5.28
CA TYR A 221 -11.96 10.17 4.63
C TYR A 221 -13.09 10.36 5.66
N PRO A 222 -12.95 11.32 6.60
CA PRO A 222 -13.90 11.48 7.69
C PRO A 222 -15.24 12.09 7.22
N ASP A 223 -16.35 11.65 7.81
CA ASP A 223 -17.65 12.32 7.65
C ASP A 223 -17.65 13.68 8.39
N ILE A 224 -17.53 14.78 7.64
CA ILE A 224 -17.46 16.15 8.16
C ILE A 224 -18.87 16.75 8.25
N LYS A 225 -19.46 16.70 9.45
CA LYS A 225 -20.76 17.34 9.74
C LYS A 225 -20.64 18.83 10.04
N ASN A 226 -19.61 19.23 10.78
CA ASN A 226 -19.27 20.61 11.07
C ASN A 226 -17.79 20.72 11.52
N LEU A 227 -17.24 21.93 11.53
CA LEU A 227 -15.84 22.18 11.86
C LEU A 227 -15.47 21.76 13.29
N SER A 228 -16.37 21.93 14.25
CA SER A 228 -16.11 21.59 15.66
C SER A 228 -16.00 20.07 15.85
N SER A 229 -16.93 19.30 15.27
CA SER A 229 -16.87 17.84 15.31
C SER A 229 -15.67 17.32 14.53
N ALA A 230 -15.39 17.88 13.35
CA ALA A 230 -14.22 17.50 12.56
C ALA A 230 -12.91 17.71 13.32
N LYS A 231 -12.75 18.84 14.01
CA LYS A 231 -11.56 19.11 14.84
C LYS A 231 -11.41 18.12 15.99
N SER A 232 -12.52 17.77 16.65
CA SER A 232 -12.51 16.78 17.75
C SER A 232 -12.12 15.38 17.25
N THR A 233 -12.71 14.96 16.13
CA THR A 233 -12.40 13.70 15.46
C THR A 233 -10.93 13.65 15.07
N LEU A 234 -10.43 14.66 14.37
CA LEU A 234 -9.03 14.73 13.94
C LEU A 234 -8.05 14.69 15.12
N ASN A 235 -8.32 15.43 16.20
CA ASN A 235 -7.48 15.39 17.40
C ASN A 235 -7.41 13.98 18.02
N THR A 236 -8.54 13.27 18.00
CA THR A 236 -8.63 11.89 18.50
C THR A 236 -7.83 10.94 17.60
N THR A 237 -8.05 10.99 16.29
CA THR A 237 -7.30 10.19 15.30
C THR A 237 -5.80 10.44 15.41
N LEU A 238 -5.35 11.69 15.44
CA LEU A 238 -3.93 12.04 15.57
C LEU A 238 -3.33 11.53 16.89
N SER A 239 -4.09 11.59 17.99
CA SER A 239 -3.65 11.06 19.28
C SER A 239 -3.47 9.54 19.25
N ASN A 240 -4.41 8.84 18.59
CA ASN A 240 -4.37 7.39 18.41
C ASN A 240 -3.23 6.95 17.49
N LEU A 241 -3.04 7.62 16.35
CA LEU A 241 -1.91 7.40 15.44
C LEU A 241 -0.58 7.65 16.13
N LYS A 242 -0.45 8.73 16.90
CA LYS A 242 0.76 9.00 17.69
C LYS A 242 1.05 7.88 18.69
N LYS A 243 0.03 7.41 19.40
CA LYS A 243 0.17 6.37 20.43
C LYS A 243 0.47 4.99 19.85
N ASN A 244 -0.32 4.57 18.86
CA ASN A 244 -0.37 3.18 18.41
C ASN A 244 0.50 2.92 17.18
N LEU A 245 0.87 3.94 16.42
CA LEU A 245 1.65 3.81 15.18
C LEU A 245 2.98 4.57 15.25
N ALA A 246 2.98 5.90 15.36
CA ALA A 246 4.23 6.68 15.43
C ALA A 246 5.09 6.32 16.65
N GLY A 247 4.45 5.91 17.75
CA GLY A 247 5.12 5.39 18.95
C GLY A 247 5.99 4.16 18.71
N LYS A 248 5.88 3.51 17.53
CA LYS A 248 6.74 2.40 17.09
C LYS A 248 8.05 2.85 16.43
N GLY A 249 8.29 4.16 16.35
CA GLY A 249 9.59 4.71 15.96
C GLY A 249 9.70 5.21 14.51
N ALA A 250 8.58 5.34 13.79
CA ALA A 250 8.56 5.86 12.42
C ALA A 250 7.54 6.99 12.23
N PRO A 251 7.78 7.95 11.33
CA PRO A 251 6.81 8.98 10.97
C PRO A 251 5.61 8.38 10.24
N ILE A 252 4.56 9.20 10.05
CA ILE A 252 3.32 8.80 9.38
C ILE A 252 3.05 9.75 8.21
N ILE A 253 2.65 9.19 7.07
CA ILE A 253 2.07 9.88 5.92
C ILE A 253 0.56 9.63 5.91
N PHE A 254 -0.22 10.69 5.66
CA PHE A 254 -1.60 10.53 5.20
C PHE A 254 -1.56 10.45 3.67
N GLY A 255 -1.53 9.24 3.13
CA GLY A 255 -1.30 8.97 1.70
C GLY A 255 -2.46 9.43 0.83
N GLU A 256 -3.67 9.37 1.40
CA GLU A 256 -4.89 9.87 0.82
C GLU A 256 -5.80 10.47 1.89
N TRP A 257 -6.49 11.55 1.53
CA TRP A 257 -7.52 12.18 2.35
C TRP A 257 -8.42 13.07 1.49
N GLY A 258 -9.67 13.29 1.91
CA GLY A 258 -10.64 14.11 1.17
C GLY A 258 -12.02 14.16 1.81
#